data_AF-A0A2V8MS40-F1
#
_entry.id   AF-A0A2V8MS40-F1
#
_cell.length_a   1.000
_cell.length_b   1.000
_cell.length_c   1.000
_cell.angle_alpha   90.00
_cell.angle_beta   90.00
_cell.angle_gamma   90.00
#
_symmetry.space_group_name_H-M   'P 1'
#
loop_
_entity.id
_entity.type
_entity.pdbx_description
1 polymer ?
#
loop_
_entity_poly.entity_id
_entity_poly.type
_entity_poly.pdbx_seq_one_letter_code
_entity_poly.pdbx_strand_id
1 'polypeptide(L)'
;MSARAAARLEYFGFKKVYRYTPGKADWLAAGLPVEGNRPNRPTIRDAVRNIPTCTPDERLNTLQQRLDEHRICAVVDDKNVVLGLLDQNAWTGEPEAVAKDLMSLAPLTFRPDRRIQDAKDYLKKHQIEKTLVTNSDGQLIGLALRSDVEELARKTDEAA
;
A
#
# COMPACT_ATOMS: atom_id res chain seq x y z
N MET A 1 3.81 11.83 -17.80
CA MET A 1 2.74 10.81 -17.99
C MET A 1 2.98 9.65 -17.03
N SER A 2 1.95 8.93 -16.59
CA SER A 2 2.13 7.75 -15.72
C SER A 2 2.84 6.60 -16.46
N ALA A 3 3.51 5.71 -15.72
CA ALA A 3 4.24 4.57 -16.30
C ALA A 3 3.33 3.70 -17.19
N ARG A 4 2.08 3.46 -16.77
CA ARG A 4 1.10 2.68 -17.52
C ARG A 4 0.68 3.33 -18.85
N ALA A 5 0.54 4.66 -18.88
CA ALA A 5 0.19 5.36 -20.11
C ALA A 5 1.36 5.38 -21.10
N ALA A 6 2.60 5.57 -20.60
CA ALA A 6 3.80 5.54 -21.42
C ALA A 6 4.00 4.17 -22.09
N ALA A 7 3.95 3.09 -21.32
CA ALA A 7 4.08 1.73 -21.85
C ALA A 7 3.01 1.39 -22.91
N ARG A 8 1.79 1.92 -22.73
CA ARG A 8 0.69 1.70 -23.68
C ARG A 8 0.88 2.48 -24.98
N LEU A 9 1.48 3.67 -24.94
CA LEU A 9 1.82 4.45 -26.13
C LEU A 9 3.00 3.83 -26.89
N GLU A 10 4.01 3.32 -26.17
CA GLU A 10 5.11 2.57 -26.78
C GLU A 10 4.60 1.32 -27.51
N TYR A 11 3.67 0.57 -26.88
CA TYR A 11 2.99 -0.56 -27.50
C TYR A 11 2.25 -0.18 -28.80
N PHE A 12 1.65 1.00 -28.86
CA PHE A 12 0.98 1.51 -30.07
C PHE A 12 1.95 2.09 -31.12
N GLY A 13 3.27 1.92 -30.94
CA GLY A 13 4.27 2.27 -31.95
C GLY A 13 4.77 3.72 -31.91
N PHE A 14 4.41 4.48 -30.87
CA PHE A 14 4.94 5.83 -30.68
C PHE A 14 6.43 5.77 -30.29
N LYS A 15 7.29 6.43 -31.07
CA LYS A 15 8.76 6.36 -30.91
C LYS A 15 9.37 7.42 -29.99
N LYS A 16 8.62 8.47 -29.63
CA LYS A 16 9.05 9.55 -28.73
C LYS A 16 8.04 9.72 -27.61
N VAL A 17 8.05 8.75 -26.70
CA VAL A 17 7.24 8.79 -25.47
C VAL A 17 8.11 9.35 -24.36
N TYR A 18 7.72 10.49 -23.80
CA TYR A 18 8.45 11.15 -22.72
C TYR A 18 7.79 10.81 -21.38
N ARG A 19 8.51 10.10 -20.52
CA ARG A 19 8.19 10.05 -19.09
C ARG A 19 8.55 11.41 -18.49
N TYR A 20 7.66 11.96 -17.66
CA TYR A 20 7.98 13.18 -16.92
C TYR A 20 9.15 12.85 -15.97
N THR A 21 10.18 13.69 -15.95
CA THR A 21 11.31 13.55 -15.02
C THR A 21 10.78 13.65 -13.58
N PRO A 22 11.25 12.83 -12.62
CA PRO A 22 10.67 12.79 -11.28
C PRO A 22 10.63 14.17 -10.63
N GLY A 23 9.44 14.75 -10.52
CA GLY A 23 9.22 16.00 -9.80
C GLY A 23 9.07 15.75 -8.30
N LYS A 24 8.90 16.81 -7.50
CA LYS A 24 8.63 16.68 -6.06
C LYS A 24 7.41 15.80 -5.77
N ALA A 25 6.35 15.90 -6.60
CA ALA A 25 5.17 15.05 -6.46
C ALA A 25 5.49 13.57 -6.69
N ASP A 26 6.29 13.24 -7.71
CA ASP A 26 6.74 11.87 -7.96
C ASP A 26 7.65 11.35 -6.85
N TRP A 27 8.52 12.20 -6.29
CA TRP A 27 9.36 11.88 -5.14
C TRP A 27 8.54 11.49 -3.90
N LEU A 28 7.47 12.25 -3.64
CA LEU A 28 6.54 11.98 -2.55
C LEU A 28 5.73 10.71 -2.80
N ALA A 29 5.17 10.56 -4.00
CA ALA A 29 4.41 9.38 -4.40
C ALA A 29 5.28 8.10 -4.48
N ALA A 30 6.58 8.24 -4.70
CA ALA A 30 7.55 7.16 -4.64
C ALA A 30 7.85 6.71 -3.21
N GLY A 31 7.41 7.47 -2.19
CA GLY A 31 7.73 7.15 -0.81
C GLY A 31 9.22 7.32 -0.49
N LEU A 32 9.90 8.28 -1.10
CA LEU A 32 11.31 8.57 -0.78
C LEU A 32 11.44 9.46 0.47
N PRO A 33 12.57 9.44 1.19
CA PRO A 33 12.82 10.32 2.33
C PRO A 33 12.67 11.79 1.95
N VAL A 34 12.16 12.61 2.86
CA VAL A 34 11.94 14.05 2.61
C VAL A 34 12.45 14.82 3.82
N GLU A 35 13.35 15.79 3.59
CA GLU A 35 13.76 16.75 4.61
C GLU A 35 12.90 18.02 4.57
N GLY A 36 12.69 18.63 5.73
CA GLY A 36 11.96 19.88 5.90
C GLY A 36 10.88 19.78 6.98
N ASN A 37 10.80 20.81 7.82
CA ASN A 37 9.73 20.97 8.79
C ASN A 37 8.43 21.22 8.01
N ARG A 38 7.54 20.23 7.90
CA ARG A 38 6.19 20.45 7.39
C ARG A 38 5.34 20.89 8.57
N PRO A 39 5.03 22.19 8.74
CA PRO A 39 3.97 22.53 9.67
C PRO A 39 2.69 21.89 9.13
N ASN A 40 2.21 20.88 9.86
CA ASN A 40 0.79 20.53 9.92
C ASN A 40 0.16 19.79 8.72
N ARG A 41 0.89 18.93 7.99
CA ARG A 41 0.28 18.05 6.96
C ARG A 41 0.83 16.62 6.97
N PRO A 42 0.52 15.83 8.01
CA PRO A 42 0.78 14.41 8.00
C PRO A 42 0.06 13.72 6.85
N THR A 43 0.70 12.69 6.35
CA THR A 43 0.27 11.85 5.24
C THR A 43 0.01 10.45 5.73
N ILE A 44 -0.68 9.63 4.93
CA ILE A 44 -0.95 8.26 5.32
C ILE A 44 0.33 7.45 5.57
N ARG A 45 1.44 7.81 4.91
CA ARG A 45 2.75 7.22 5.15
C ARG A 45 3.17 7.26 6.63
N ASP A 46 2.80 8.32 7.34
CA ASP A 46 3.19 8.54 8.73
C ASP A 46 2.41 7.60 9.70
N ALA A 47 1.34 6.96 9.20
CA ALA A 47 0.54 5.95 9.92
C ALA A 47 0.80 4.51 9.44
N VAL A 48 1.82 4.28 8.58
CA VAL A 48 2.10 2.95 8.03
C VAL A 48 2.86 2.08 9.03
N ARG A 49 2.45 0.81 9.12
CA ARG A 49 3.17 -0.27 9.79
C ARG A 49 3.77 -1.24 8.77
N ASN A 50 4.92 -1.81 9.12
CA ASN A 50 5.50 -2.92 8.37
C ASN A 50 4.64 -4.17 8.59
N ILE A 51 4.40 -4.92 7.52
CA ILE A 51 3.70 -6.21 7.56
C ILE A 51 4.55 -7.28 6.89
N PRO A 52 4.40 -8.56 7.28
CA PRO A 52 5.00 -9.67 6.54
C PRO A 52 4.58 -9.66 5.07
N THR A 53 5.51 -10.10 4.22
CA THR A 53 5.30 -10.29 2.78
C THR A 53 5.56 -11.74 2.40
N CYS A 54 4.83 -12.23 1.41
CA CYS A 54 4.97 -13.58 0.87
C CYS A 54 4.87 -13.61 -0.65
N THR A 55 5.36 -14.69 -1.24
CA THR A 55 5.20 -14.95 -2.68
C THR A 55 3.86 -15.65 -2.96
N PRO A 56 3.29 -15.52 -4.18
CA PRO A 56 2.01 -16.15 -4.51
C PRO A 56 2.00 -17.68 -4.40
N ASP A 57 3.15 -18.33 -4.52
CA ASP A 57 3.29 -19.79 -4.45
C ASP A 57 3.70 -20.28 -3.05
N GLU A 58 3.83 -19.39 -2.07
CA GLU A 58 4.20 -19.74 -0.69
C GLU A 58 3.02 -20.40 0.03
N ARG A 59 3.32 -21.45 0.81
CA ARG A 59 2.31 -22.22 1.56
C ARG A 59 1.91 -21.53 2.86
N LEU A 60 0.62 -21.60 3.19
CA LEU A 60 0.06 -20.94 4.38
C LEU A 60 0.66 -21.48 5.70
N ASN A 61 0.95 -22.78 5.80
CA ASN A 61 1.57 -23.39 6.99
C ASN A 61 2.91 -22.73 7.38
N THR A 62 3.70 -22.32 6.39
CA THR A 62 5.02 -21.70 6.55
C THR A 62 4.84 -20.23 6.92
N LEU A 63 3.85 -19.57 6.32
CA LEU A 63 3.51 -18.19 6.62
C LEU A 63 3.03 -18.00 8.05
N GLN A 64 2.20 -18.92 8.57
CA GLN A 64 1.64 -18.83 9.92
C GLN A 64 2.70 -18.68 11.02
N GLN A 65 3.90 -19.20 10.81
CA GLN A 65 5.01 -19.09 11.77
C GLN A 65 5.62 -17.68 11.85
N ARG A 66 5.38 -16.83 10.84
CA ARG A 66 5.96 -15.48 10.70
C ARG A 66 4.94 -14.36 10.82
N LEU A 67 3.66 -14.70 11.00
CA LEU A 67 2.59 -13.72 11.10
C LEU A 67 2.68 -12.94 12.41
N ASP A 68 2.28 -11.68 12.32
CA ASP A 68 2.01 -10.84 13.48
C ASP A 68 0.65 -11.21 14.12
N GLU A 69 0.33 -10.53 15.22
CA GLU A 69 -0.94 -10.68 15.93
C GLU A 69 -2.17 -10.38 15.06
N HIS A 70 -2.00 -9.54 14.03
CA HIS A 70 -3.08 -9.14 13.13
C HIS A 70 -3.37 -10.18 12.05
N ARG A 71 -2.45 -11.13 11.83
CA ARG A 71 -2.54 -12.17 10.80
C ARG A 71 -2.80 -11.57 9.42
N ILE A 72 -2.01 -10.55 9.07
CA ILE A 72 -2.08 -9.90 7.76
C ILE A 72 -0.76 -10.16 7.03
N CYS A 73 -0.85 -10.56 5.76
CA CYS A 73 0.32 -10.76 4.92
C CYS A 73 0.05 -10.22 3.51
N ALA A 74 0.94 -9.35 3.01
CA ALA A 74 0.85 -8.89 1.64
C ALA A 74 1.48 -9.93 0.70
N VAL A 75 0.78 -10.26 -0.38
CA VAL A 75 1.31 -11.12 -1.44
C VAL A 75 1.97 -10.23 -2.48
N VAL A 76 3.24 -10.44 -2.74
CA VAL A 76 4.06 -9.59 -3.62
C VAL A 76 4.84 -10.42 -4.64
N ASP A 77 5.23 -9.79 -5.75
CA ASP A 77 6.17 -10.38 -6.71
C ASP A 77 7.65 -10.15 -6.30
N ASP A 78 8.57 -10.57 -7.17
CA ASP A 78 10.02 -10.40 -7.01
C ASP A 78 10.48 -8.94 -6.92
N LYS A 79 9.66 -8.00 -7.40
CA LYS A 79 9.89 -6.55 -7.37
C LYS A 79 9.13 -5.86 -6.24
N ASN A 80 8.57 -6.62 -5.30
CA ASN A 80 7.76 -6.14 -4.18
C ASN A 80 6.45 -5.44 -4.62
N VAL A 81 5.98 -5.71 -5.84
CA VAL A 81 4.68 -5.21 -6.33
C VAL A 81 3.56 -6.02 -5.71
N VAL A 82 2.55 -5.34 -5.16
CA VAL A 82 1.41 -6.01 -4.51
C VAL A 82 0.55 -6.73 -5.54
N LEU A 83 0.42 -8.05 -5.36
CA LEU A 83 -0.48 -8.92 -6.12
C LEU A 83 -1.79 -9.18 -5.38
N GLY A 84 -1.75 -9.16 -4.04
CA GLY A 84 -2.93 -9.39 -3.21
C GLY A 84 -2.67 -9.22 -1.72
N LEU A 85 -3.69 -9.51 -0.92
CA LEU A 85 -3.66 -9.44 0.54
C LEU A 85 -4.29 -10.69 1.14
N LEU A 86 -3.56 -11.34 2.05
CA LEU A 86 -4.09 -12.36 2.94
C LEU A 86 -4.54 -11.68 4.23
N ASP A 87 -5.78 -11.92 4.62
CA ASP A 87 -6.36 -11.46 5.87
C ASP A 87 -6.86 -12.61 6.73
N GLN A 88 -7.57 -12.27 7.82
CA GLN A 88 -8.10 -13.24 8.77
C GLN A 88 -8.88 -14.38 8.12
N ASN A 89 -9.56 -14.14 6.99
CA ASN A 89 -10.35 -15.15 6.29
C ASN A 89 -9.48 -16.16 5.53
N ALA A 90 -8.25 -15.81 5.17
CA ALA A 90 -7.34 -16.72 4.50
C ALA A 90 -6.86 -17.85 5.43
N TRP A 91 -6.79 -17.62 6.74
CA TRP A 91 -6.21 -18.58 7.69
C TRP A 91 -7.20 -19.62 8.22
N THR A 92 -8.49 -19.52 7.88
CA THR A 92 -9.50 -20.51 8.24
C THR A 92 -9.61 -21.66 7.24
N GLY A 93 -8.90 -21.55 6.10
CA GLY A 93 -8.87 -22.56 5.04
C GLY A 93 -7.87 -23.70 5.29
N GLU A 94 -7.60 -24.44 4.22
CA GLU A 94 -6.65 -25.56 4.22
C GLU A 94 -5.21 -25.08 4.49
N PRO A 95 -4.51 -25.61 5.51
CA PRO A 95 -3.14 -25.17 5.86
C PRO A 95 -2.10 -25.37 4.75
N GLU A 96 -2.32 -26.33 3.85
CA GLU A 96 -1.42 -26.64 2.73
C GLU A 96 -1.72 -25.81 1.46
N ALA A 97 -2.76 -24.97 1.48
CA ALA A 97 -3.04 -24.06 0.37
C ALA A 97 -1.90 -23.06 0.15
N VAL A 98 -1.81 -22.54 -1.07
CA VAL A 98 -0.84 -21.50 -1.45
C VAL A 98 -1.49 -20.13 -1.43
N ALA A 99 -0.69 -19.09 -1.19
CA ALA A 99 -1.16 -17.71 -1.02
C ALA A 99 -2.07 -17.21 -2.14
N LYS A 100 -1.74 -17.50 -3.41
CA LYS A 100 -2.52 -17.06 -4.58
C LYS A 100 -3.96 -17.58 -4.62
N ASP A 101 -4.23 -18.72 -3.98
CA ASP A 101 -5.55 -19.35 -4.01
C ASP A 101 -6.51 -18.70 -2.99
N LEU A 102 -5.97 -18.04 -1.96
CA LEU A 102 -6.74 -17.49 -0.84
C LEU A 102 -6.61 -15.97 -0.69
N MET A 103 -5.72 -15.33 -1.44
CA MET A 103 -5.53 -13.88 -1.38
C MET A 103 -6.71 -13.11 -1.99
N SER A 104 -6.99 -11.94 -1.41
CA SER A 104 -7.83 -10.93 -2.08
C SER A 104 -7.02 -10.22 -3.17
N LEU A 105 -7.51 -10.26 -4.42
CA LEU A 105 -6.81 -9.76 -5.61
C LEU A 105 -6.86 -8.23 -5.78
N ALA A 106 -7.81 -7.56 -5.12
CA ALA A 106 -8.02 -6.12 -5.28
C ALA A 106 -8.02 -5.41 -3.92
N PRO A 107 -6.91 -5.45 -3.16
CA PRO A 107 -6.83 -4.70 -1.92
C PRO A 107 -6.93 -3.20 -2.22
N LEU A 108 -7.66 -2.46 -1.38
CA LEU A 108 -7.62 -1.00 -1.46
C LEU A 108 -6.19 -0.54 -1.19
N THR A 109 -5.66 0.28 -2.10
CA THR A 109 -4.36 0.91 -1.93
C THR A 109 -4.45 2.42 -1.93
N PHE A 110 -3.57 3.05 -1.14
CA PHE A 110 -3.33 4.49 -1.21
C PHE A 110 -1.88 4.79 -1.54
N ARG A 111 -1.67 5.98 -2.13
CA ARG A 111 -0.33 6.54 -2.30
C ARG A 111 0.17 7.13 -0.99
N PRO A 112 1.48 7.07 -0.72
CA PRO A 112 2.07 7.54 0.54
C PRO A 112 1.86 9.03 0.80
N ASP A 113 1.71 9.84 -0.26
CA ASP A 113 1.53 11.29 -0.18
C ASP A 113 0.10 11.74 0.12
N ARG A 114 -0.87 10.81 0.14
CA ARG A 114 -2.26 11.12 0.49
C ARG A 114 -2.34 11.72 1.89
N ARG A 115 -3.04 12.84 2.03
CA ARG A 115 -3.19 13.52 3.34
C ARG A 115 -3.95 12.63 4.31
N ILE A 116 -3.60 12.72 5.59
CA ILE A 116 -4.21 11.87 6.62
C ILE A 116 -5.72 12.12 6.75
N GLN A 117 -6.17 13.37 6.63
CA GLN A 117 -7.59 13.75 6.69
C GLN A 117 -8.38 13.14 5.53
N ASP A 118 -7.87 13.25 4.29
CA ASP A 118 -8.49 12.67 3.10
C ASP A 118 -8.53 11.14 3.13
N ALA A 119 -7.56 10.51 3.82
CA ALA A 119 -7.54 9.07 4.06
C ALA A 119 -8.57 8.68 5.12
N LYS A 120 -8.61 9.38 6.27
CA LYS A 120 -9.59 9.20 7.34
C LYS A 120 -11.02 9.26 6.80
N ASP A 121 -11.36 10.33 6.10
CA ASP A 121 -12.71 10.55 5.60
C ASP A 121 -13.13 9.48 4.60
N TYR A 122 -12.23 9.03 3.74
CA TYR A 122 -12.48 7.95 2.80
C TYR A 122 -12.70 6.61 3.53
N LEU A 123 -11.79 6.23 4.42
CA LEU A 123 -11.88 4.96 5.17
C LEU A 123 -13.15 4.90 6.01
N LYS A 124 -13.49 6.00 6.70
CA LYS A 124 -14.72 6.12 7.49
C LYS A 124 -15.97 6.03 6.63
N LYS A 125 -16.03 6.80 5.53
CA LYS A 125 -17.19 6.82 4.62
C LYS A 125 -17.48 5.45 4.02
N HIS A 126 -16.44 4.69 3.68
CA HIS A 126 -16.55 3.39 3.03
C HIS A 126 -16.50 2.21 4.02
N GLN A 127 -16.42 2.46 5.33
CA GLN A 127 -16.32 1.42 6.37
C GLN A 127 -15.15 0.44 6.13
N ILE A 128 -14.01 0.97 5.71
CA ILE A 128 -12.82 0.18 5.39
C ILE A 128 -11.87 0.24 6.58
N GLU A 129 -11.58 -0.93 7.16
CA GLU A 129 -10.76 -1.04 8.37
C GLU A 129 -9.25 -0.92 8.09
N LYS A 130 -8.80 -1.21 6.87
CA LYS A 130 -7.38 -1.25 6.51
C LYS A 130 -7.14 -1.02 5.02
N THR A 131 -5.95 -0.54 4.70
CA THR A 131 -5.51 -0.32 3.33
C THR A 131 -4.01 -0.52 3.21
N LEU A 132 -3.55 -0.99 2.07
CA LEU A 132 -2.11 -1.01 1.77
C LEU A 132 -1.67 0.36 1.28
N VAL A 133 -0.45 0.73 1.59
CA VAL A 133 0.19 1.92 1.04
C VAL A 133 1.23 1.47 0.03
N THR A 134 1.13 1.95 -1.21
CA THR A 134 2.03 1.57 -2.31
C THR A 134 2.59 2.79 -3.01
N ASN A 135 3.84 2.68 -3.45
CA ASN A 135 4.48 3.70 -4.26
C ASN A 135 3.91 3.72 -5.69
N SER A 136 4.23 4.73 -6.48
CA SER A 136 3.78 4.91 -7.88
C SER A 136 3.84 3.66 -8.77
N ASP A 137 4.81 2.77 -8.55
CA ASP A 137 5.02 1.55 -9.33
C ASP A 137 4.27 0.33 -8.76
N GLY A 138 3.49 0.51 -7.69
CA GLY A 138 2.69 -0.54 -7.04
C GLY A 138 3.45 -1.33 -5.98
N GLN A 139 4.67 -0.91 -5.65
CA GLN A 139 5.48 -1.58 -4.65
C GLN A 139 4.99 -1.28 -3.24
N LEU A 140 4.97 -2.30 -2.40
CA LEU A 140 4.50 -2.20 -1.02
C LEU A 140 5.39 -1.27 -0.19
N ILE A 141 4.75 -0.29 0.45
CA ILE A 141 5.36 0.51 1.52
C ILE A 141 4.93 -0.03 2.89
N GLY A 142 3.68 -0.47 3.03
CA GLY A 142 3.19 -1.17 4.22
C GLY A 142 1.66 -1.14 4.35
N LEU A 143 1.16 -1.34 5.57
CA LEU A 143 -0.27 -1.34 5.91
C LEU A 143 -0.62 -0.12 6.75
N ALA A 144 -1.77 0.50 6.47
CA ALA A 144 -2.38 1.49 7.34
C ALA A 144 -3.73 0.95 7.86
N LEU A 145 -3.89 0.91 9.18
CA LEU A 145 -5.16 0.62 9.84
C LEU A 145 -5.97 1.91 9.99
N ARG A 146 -7.29 1.81 9.89
CA ARG A 146 -8.19 2.96 10.08
C ARG A 146 -7.98 3.61 11.46
N SER A 147 -7.79 2.80 12.50
CA SER A 147 -7.52 3.28 13.86
C SER A 147 -6.29 4.18 13.94
N ASP A 148 -5.19 3.80 13.28
CA ASP A 148 -3.95 4.57 13.28
C ASP A 148 -4.10 5.87 12.49
N VAL A 149 -4.81 5.79 11.36
CA VAL A 149 -5.12 6.95 10.53
C VAL A 149 -6.00 7.96 11.28
N GLU A 150 -7.02 7.48 12.00
CA GLU A 150 -7.90 8.29 12.83
C GLU A 150 -7.17 8.92 14.02
N GLU A 151 -6.31 8.16 14.70
CA GLU A 151 -5.50 8.66 15.81
C GLU A 151 -4.55 9.76 15.36
N LEU A 152 -3.84 9.55 14.25
CA LEU A 152 -2.90 10.53 13.72
C LEU A 152 -3.62 11.79 13.22
N ALA A 153 -4.77 11.64 12.55
CA ALA A 153 -5.59 12.76 12.13
C ALA A 153 -6.05 13.60 13.33
N ARG A 154 -6.51 12.97 14.42
CA ARG A 154 -6.92 13.66 15.65
C ARG A 154 -5.77 14.45 16.28
N LYS A 155 -4.58 13.86 16.41
CA LYS A 155 -3.38 14.56 16.94
C LYS A 155 -2.99 15.78 16.11
N THR A 156 -3.28 15.74 14.81
CA THR A 156 -3.02 16.86 13.90
C THR A 156 -4.00 18.01 14.14
N ASP A 157 -5.27 17.69 14.36
CA ASP A 157 -6.32 18.68 14.64
C ASP A 157 -6.12 19.36 16.00
N GLU A 158 -5.58 18.65 16.99
CA GLU A 158 -5.25 19.18 18.33
C GLU A 158 -4.00 20.08 18.36
N ALA A 159 -3.13 19.95 17.36
CA ALA A 159 -1.88 20.72 17.24
C ALA A 159 -1.99 21.93 16.30
N ALA A 160 -3.16 22.14 15.68
CA ALA A 160 -3.48 23.21 14.73
C ALA A 160 -4.15 24.41 15.43
#